data_AF-A0A914P190-F1
#
_entry.id   AF-A0A914P190-F1
#
_cell.length_a   1.000
_cell.length_b   1.000
_cell.length_c   1.000
_cell.angle_alpha   90.00
_cell.angle_beta   90.00
_cell.angle_gamma   90.00
#
_symmetry.space_group_name_H-M   'P 1'
#
loop_
_entity.id
_entity.type
_entity.pdbx_description
1 polymer ?
#
loop_
_entity_poly.entity_id
_entity_poly.type
_entity_poly.pdbx_seq_one_letter_code
_entity_poly.pdbx_strand_id
1 'polypeptide(L)'
;MAGEKSAPHFFTITERFSRTKMSNLNLRRKRQVIAGQVYEWPSNLVPFQIWGGDANFQSLIRRGIKMWEEATCLRFSENLQSTDAIRYVLERGDSCFTEYIGRNGGFQDI
;
A
#
# COMPACT_ATOMS: atom_id res chain seq x y z
N MET A 1 15.30 -36.55 0.61
CA MET A 1 14.25 -35.70 1.21
C MET A 1 14.50 -34.26 0.81
N ALA A 2 13.70 -33.71 -0.11
CA ALA A 2 13.82 -32.32 -0.53
C ALA A 2 12.71 -31.51 0.15
N GLY A 3 13.11 -30.55 0.98
CA GLY A 3 12.19 -29.63 1.66
C GLY A 3 11.55 -28.68 0.65
N GLU A 4 10.23 -28.66 0.66
CA GLU A 4 9.41 -27.77 -0.15
C GLU A 4 9.54 -26.34 0.41
N LYS A 5 10.34 -25.52 -0.26
CA LYS A 5 10.47 -24.10 0.08
C LYS A 5 9.16 -23.42 -0.31
N SER A 6 8.42 -22.94 0.68
CA SER A 6 7.24 -22.09 0.50
C SER A 6 7.61 -20.88 -0.36
N ALA A 7 7.10 -20.84 -1.59
CA ALA A 7 7.20 -19.66 -2.42
C ALA A 7 6.52 -18.47 -1.71
N PRO A 8 7.11 -17.27 -1.70
CA PRO A 8 6.46 -16.11 -1.10
C PRO A 8 5.16 -15.83 -1.84
N HIS A 9 4.09 -15.63 -1.07
CA HIS A 9 2.71 -15.38 -1.50
C HIS A 9 2.55 -14.27 -2.57
N PHE A 10 3.58 -13.44 -2.74
CA PHE A 10 3.69 -12.37 -3.73
C PHE A 10 3.53 -12.83 -5.18
N PHE A 11 4.11 -13.97 -5.59
CA PHE A 11 4.05 -14.42 -6.99
C PHE A 11 2.65 -14.84 -7.44
N THR A 12 1.83 -15.37 -6.53
CA THR A 12 0.45 -15.79 -6.81
C THR A 12 -0.49 -14.61 -7.08
N ILE A 13 -0.22 -13.44 -6.49
CA ILE A 13 -1.06 -12.25 -6.65
C ILE A 13 -0.89 -11.68 -8.06
N THR A 14 0.34 -11.61 -8.57
CA THR A 14 0.62 -11.13 -9.95
C THR A 14 -0.06 -11.95 -11.04
N GLU A 15 -0.24 -13.26 -10.88
CA GLU A 15 -0.84 -14.11 -11.90
C GLU A 15 -2.36 -13.92 -12.07
N ARG A 16 -3.06 -13.38 -11.05
CA ARG A 16 -4.51 -13.09 -11.16
C ARG A 16 -4.83 -11.76 -11.86
N PHE A 17 -3.83 -10.90 -12.09
CA PHE A 17 -4.07 -9.56 -12.66
C PHE A 17 -3.99 -9.46 -14.18
N SER A 18 -3.78 -10.55 -14.92
CA SER A 18 -3.63 -10.47 -16.38
C SER A 18 -4.22 -11.65 -17.14
N ARG A 19 -5.55 -11.65 -17.32
CA ARG A 19 -6.17 -12.30 -18.48
C ARG A 19 -7.31 -11.46 -19.05
N THR A 20 -6.94 -10.40 -19.75
CA THR A 20 -7.76 -9.93 -20.88
C THR A 20 -6.84 -9.92 -22.08
N LYS A 21 -6.93 -10.95 -22.93
CA LYS A 21 -6.35 -10.91 -24.27
C LYS A 21 -6.98 -9.71 -24.98
N MET A 22 -6.22 -8.65 -25.20
CA MET A 22 -6.67 -7.52 -26.00
C MET A 22 -5.89 -7.54 -27.31
N SER A 23 -6.46 -8.24 -28.30
CA SER A 23 -6.08 -8.07 -29.70
C SER A 23 -6.55 -6.69 -30.18
N ASN A 24 -5.59 -5.85 -30.57
CA ASN A 24 -5.68 -4.86 -31.65
C ASN A 24 -6.79 -3.78 -31.62
N LEU A 25 -7.06 -3.14 -30.49
CA LEU A 25 -7.67 -1.82 -30.49
C LEU A 25 -6.92 -0.91 -29.49
N ASN A 26 -6.72 0.36 -29.85
CA ASN A 26 -6.24 1.44 -28.97
C ASN A 26 -7.24 1.73 -27.83
N LEU A 27 -7.61 0.73 -27.03
CA LEU A 27 -8.38 0.92 -25.82
C LEU A 27 -7.45 1.42 -24.73
N ARG A 28 -7.78 2.58 -24.16
CA ARG A 28 -7.22 3.07 -22.91
C ARG A 28 -7.19 1.91 -21.90
N ARG A 29 -5.99 1.57 -21.40
CA ARG A 29 -5.85 0.58 -20.33
C ARG A 29 -6.76 0.99 -19.17
N LYS A 30 -7.69 0.12 -18.81
CA LYS A 30 -8.54 0.34 -17.64
C LYS A 30 -7.65 0.37 -16.40
N ARG A 31 -7.94 1.29 -15.48
CA ARG A 31 -7.29 1.32 -14.16
C ARG A 31 -7.51 -0.03 -13.49
N GLN A 32 -6.49 -0.53 -12.82
CA GLN A 32 -6.55 -1.78 -12.07
C GLN A 32 -6.56 -1.49 -10.56
N VAL A 33 -7.23 -2.35 -9.80
CA VAL A 33 -7.31 -2.30 -8.34
C VAL A 33 -7.14 -3.72 -7.83
N ILE A 34 -6.53 -3.89 -6.65
CA ILE A 34 -6.55 -5.18 -5.97
C ILE A 34 -7.98 -5.51 -5.56
N ALA A 35 -8.42 -6.74 -5.85
CA ALA A 35 -9.79 -7.17 -5.57
C ALA A 35 -9.83 -8.08 -4.34
N GLY A 36 -10.77 -7.82 -3.44
CA GLY A 36 -11.06 -8.65 -2.28
C GLY A 36 -11.12 -7.85 -0.99
N GLN A 37 -12.17 -8.06 -0.19
CA GLN A 37 -12.45 -7.33 1.05
C GLN A 37 -11.31 -7.41 2.07
N VAL A 38 -10.52 -8.49 2.04
CA VAL A 38 -9.35 -8.66 2.92
C VAL A 38 -8.24 -7.63 2.66
N TYR A 39 -8.17 -7.09 1.44
CA TYR A 39 -7.19 -6.08 1.03
C TYR A 39 -7.72 -4.66 1.18
N GLU A 40 -8.97 -4.50 1.59
CA GLU A 40 -9.62 -3.21 1.81
C GLU A 40 -9.43 -2.77 3.26
N TRP A 41 -9.24 -1.47 3.46
CA TRP A 41 -9.34 -0.89 4.80
C TRP A 41 -10.79 -1.01 5.29
N PRO A 42 -11.04 -1.41 6.56
CA PRO A 42 -12.41 -1.63 7.06
C PRO A 42 -13.31 -0.39 7.00
N SER A 43 -12.71 0.78 6.91
CA SER A 43 -13.39 2.06 6.72
C SER A 43 -12.54 2.96 5.84
N ASN A 44 -13.03 4.16 5.52
CA ASN A 44 -12.25 5.19 4.86
C ASN A 44 -11.19 5.84 5.76
N LEU A 45 -11.15 5.49 7.06
CA LEU A 45 -10.12 5.93 7.99
C LEU A 45 -8.93 4.96 7.95
N VAL A 46 -7.77 5.48 7.53
CA VAL A 46 -6.50 4.77 7.46
C VAL A 46 -5.60 5.27 8.60
N PRO A 47 -5.33 4.44 9.63
CA PRO A 47 -4.36 4.80 10.66
C PRO A 47 -2.95 4.85 10.06
N PHE A 48 -2.15 5.83 10.49
CA PHE A 48 -0.74 5.89 10.11
C PHE A 48 0.17 6.31 11.26
N GLN A 49 1.46 6.04 11.10
CA GLN A 49 2.55 6.47 11.98
C GLN A 49 3.73 6.95 11.14
N ILE A 50 4.47 7.94 11.63
CA ILE A 50 5.75 8.34 11.02
C ILE A 50 6.86 7.97 12.00
N TRP A 51 7.74 7.08 11.58
CA TRP A 51 8.83 6.58 12.40
C TRP A 51 10.17 7.06 11.82
N GLY A 52 10.77 8.02 12.52
CA GLY A 52 12.04 8.63 12.11
C GLY A 52 11.87 9.88 11.24
N GLY A 53 12.94 10.26 10.56
CA GLY A 53 13.04 11.50 9.78
C GLY A 53 13.04 12.78 10.62
N ASP A 54 13.49 13.88 10.01
CA ASP A 54 13.45 15.20 10.62
C ASP A 54 12.05 15.85 10.49
N ALA A 55 11.86 17.03 11.08
CA ALA A 55 10.58 17.74 11.03
C ALA A 55 10.14 18.07 9.59
N ASN A 56 11.08 18.29 8.67
CA ASN A 56 10.79 18.58 7.27
C ASN A 56 10.24 17.35 6.55
N PHE A 57 10.88 16.19 6.75
CA PHE A 57 10.44 14.90 6.23
C PHE A 57 9.03 14.57 6.73
N GLN A 58 8.80 14.65 8.04
CA GLN A 58 7.47 14.38 8.60
C GLN A 58 6.40 15.33 8.03
N SER A 59 6.76 16.61 7.81
CA SER A 59 5.86 17.60 7.20
C SER A 59 5.58 17.31 5.72
N LEU A 60 6.55 16.75 4.99
CA LEU A 60 6.35 16.30 3.60
C LEU A 60 5.34 15.15 3.53
N ILE A 61 5.47 14.15 4.42
CA ILE A 61 4.51 13.03 4.51
C ILE A 61 3.10 13.55 4.80
N ARG A 62 2.94 14.40 5.82
CA ARG A 62 1.63 14.96 6.18
C ARG A 62 1.00 15.79 5.03
N ARG A 63 1.81 16.51 4.25
CA ARG A 63 1.32 17.22 3.05
C ARG A 63 0.85 16.26 1.96
N GLY A 64 1.59 15.19 1.70
CA GLY A 64 1.19 14.15 0.74
C GLY A 64 -0.13 13.48 1.14
N ILE A 65 -0.29 13.16 2.43
CA ILE A 65 -1.54 12.64 2.99
C ILE A 65 -2.71 13.60 2.73
N LYS A 66 -2.52 14.90 3.02
CA LYS A 66 -3.57 15.91 2.81
C LYS A 66 -4.06 15.97 1.36
N MET A 67 -3.15 15.81 0.38
CA MET A 67 -3.55 15.76 -1.04
C MET A 67 -4.52 14.61 -1.34
N TRP A 68 -4.36 13.46 -0.68
CA TRP A 68 -5.31 12.34 -0.80
C TRP A 68 -6.64 12.66 -0.14
N GLU A 69 -6.65 13.29 1.03
CA GLU A 69 -7.88 13.67 1.74
C GLU A 69 -8.69 14.72 0.97
N GLU A 70 -8.02 15.62 0.25
CA GLU A 70 -8.65 16.64 -0.60
C GLU A 70 -9.28 16.05 -1.87
N ALA A 71 -8.67 15.02 -2.44
CA ALA A 71 -9.09 14.43 -3.72
C ALA A 71 -9.99 13.19 -3.58
N THR A 72 -10.10 12.62 -2.38
CA THR A 72 -10.80 11.34 -2.14
C THR A 72 -11.61 11.36 -0.85
N CYS A 73 -12.38 10.30 -0.60
CA CYS A 73 -13.06 10.10 0.68
C CYS A 73 -12.15 9.54 1.79
N LEU A 74 -10.89 9.21 1.49
CA LEU A 74 -9.95 8.68 2.49
C LEU A 74 -9.65 9.72 3.56
N ARG A 75 -9.51 9.27 4.79
CA ARG A 75 -9.12 10.06 5.95
C ARG A 75 -7.99 9.36 6.65
N PHE A 76 -7.05 10.12 7.18
CA PHE A 76 -5.86 9.59 7.80
C PHE A 76 -5.79 10.05 9.25
N SER A 77 -5.48 9.12 10.16
CA SER A 77 -5.31 9.42 11.58
C SER A 77 -3.92 9.01 12.01
N GLU A 78 -3.12 9.98 12.48
CA GLU A 78 -1.83 9.68 13.11
C GLU A 78 -2.13 9.02 14.46
N ASN A 79 -1.92 7.70 14.56
CA ASN A 79 -2.31 6.91 15.73
C ASN A 79 -1.18 5.95 16.15
N LEU A 80 -0.45 6.37 17.19
CA LEU A 80 0.66 5.59 17.78
C LEU A 80 0.21 4.29 18.47
N GLN A 81 -1.08 4.14 18.78
CA GLN A 81 -1.64 2.97 19.45
C GLN A 81 -2.29 1.98 18.46
N SER A 82 -2.37 2.31 17.17
CA SER A 82 -2.92 1.37 16.18
C SER A 82 -2.02 0.16 16.03
N THR A 83 -2.60 -1.03 15.96
CA THR A 83 -1.88 -2.27 15.64
C THR A 83 -1.98 -2.64 14.16
N ASP A 84 -2.75 -1.89 13.39
CA ASP A 84 -3.00 -2.09 11.96
C ASP A 84 -2.96 -0.72 11.27
N ALA A 85 -1.85 -0.40 10.63
CA ALA A 85 -1.53 0.95 10.19
C ALA A 85 -0.45 0.98 9.12
N ILE A 86 -0.47 2.03 8.32
CA ILE A 86 0.67 2.40 7.48
C ILE A 86 1.75 3.00 8.39
N ARG A 87 2.99 2.55 8.26
CA ARG A 87 4.13 3.14 8.98
C ARG A 87 5.13 3.68 7.99
N TYR A 88 5.22 5.01 7.92
CA TYR A 88 6.22 5.69 7.11
C TYR A 88 7.58 5.57 7.80
N VAL A 89 8.52 4.88 7.17
CA VAL A 89 9.85 4.64 7.71
C VAL A 89 10.90 5.35 6.86
N LEU A 90 11.86 6.00 7.52
CA LEU A 90 13.06 6.48 6.85
C LEU A 90 14.22 5.53 7.18
N GLU A 91 14.25 4.37 6.54
CA GLU A 91 15.45 3.53 6.56
C GLU A 91 16.50 4.08 5.57
N ARG A 92 17.77 3.74 5.78
CA ARG A 92 18.95 4.34 5.13
C ARG A 92 19.08 4.12 3.59
N GLY A 93 17.99 3.79 2.89
CA GLY A 93 17.99 3.51 1.46
C GLY A 93 17.18 4.53 0.64
N ASP A 94 17.65 4.85 -0.55
CA ASP A 94 17.05 5.85 -1.45
C ASP A 94 15.86 5.34 -2.29
N SER A 95 15.18 4.27 -1.86
CA SER A 95 14.11 3.63 -2.65
C SER A 95 12.74 3.85 -2.06
N CYS A 96 11.78 4.30 -2.87
CA CYS A 96 10.37 4.37 -2.50
C CYS A 96 9.65 3.10 -2.98
N PHE A 97 9.21 2.25 -2.06
CA PHE A 97 8.42 1.07 -2.40
C PHE A 97 7.49 0.67 -1.26
N THR A 98 6.49 -0.15 -1.58
CA THR A 98 5.67 -0.87 -0.59
C THR A 98 5.75 -2.34 -0.93
N GLU A 99 5.87 -3.20 0.08
CA GLU A 99 5.81 -4.66 -0.11
C GLU A 99 4.39 -5.12 -0.47
N TYR A 100 3.37 -4.39 0.02
CA TYR A 100 1.97 -4.77 -0.09
C TYR A 100 1.15 -3.78 -0.92
N ILE A 101 0.18 -4.30 -1.66
CA ILE A 101 -0.87 -3.53 -2.34
C ILE A 101 -2.16 -3.73 -1.56
N GLY A 102 -2.78 -2.63 -1.11
CA GLY A 102 -3.94 -2.68 -0.21
C GLY A 102 -3.53 -2.81 1.26
N ARG A 103 -4.49 -3.16 2.11
CA ARG A 103 -4.28 -3.48 3.52
C ARG A 103 -3.72 -4.88 3.66
N ASN A 104 -2.60 -5.02 4.36
CA ASN A 104 -2.01 -6.32 4.71
C ASN A 104 -2.45 -6.84 6.08
N GLY A 105 -2.86 -5.92 6.97
CA GLY A 105 -3.01 -6.19 8.40
C GLY A 105 -1.68 -6.02 9.14
N GLY A 106 -1.73 -5.50 10.36
CA GLY A 106 -0.51 -5.17 11.10
C GLY A 106 0.10 -3.83 10.67
N PHE A 107 1.35 -3.58 11.06
CA PHE A 107 2.12 -2.48 10.48
C PHE A 107 2.60 -2.85 9.08
N GLN A 108 2.35 -1.97 8.11
CA GLN A 108 2.91 -2.05 6.77
C GLN A 108 3.85 -0.86 6.53
N ASP A 109 5.13 -1.17 6.36
CA ASP A 109 6.19 -0.18 6.19
C ASP A 109 6.25 0.33 4.75
N ILE A 110 6.34 1.65 4.60
CA ILE A 110 6.48 2.36 3.32
C ILE A 110 7.47 3.53 3.42
#